data_AF-A0A5M9MD82-F1
#
_entry.id   AF-A0A5M9MD82-F1
#
_cell.length_a   1.000
_cell.length_b   1.000
_cell.length_c   1.000
_cell.angle_alpha   90.00
_cell.angle_beta   90.00
_cell.angle_gamma   90.00
#
_symmetry.space_group_name_H-M   'P 1'
#
loop_
_entity.id
_entity.type
_entity.pdbx_description
1 polymer ?
#
loop_
_entity_poly.entity_id
_entity_poly.type
_entity_poly.pdbx_seq_one_letter_code
_entity_poly.pdbx_strand_id
1 'polypeptide(L)'
;MASDTFNSTSMENAPLSRGTFQPKSYGLSISELIQNFLDRERNSSLYKSNLEVRIAHECASLQEERCIRTQLEQQLAQLQWTKSQLEFANRNSQEEIDFLRKELSLEKEKSEDLGSRLATTLTLHETLQKSNLDGTTVEDRSVHEFQLLLQIQRQQELITELQILNQAHETTINTLQATLKDAVGAFSCSYCSGSDCSGTVVHTLTNDESLCPQDLKDKDVSLSPRNKESGTCYSVLGNMEQHSRQFRHSLYSIAEEITPQDHQILRNGGTSSNLERLPSRLKLSKTPFQSKTRQIENLTYEIGYLKAELSWHTESRQALLQLQEQMYEMFHRMEDALVQVNARLQEAEQRYLNFWGLDACTGGNEEMI
;
A
#
# COMPACT_ATOMS: atom_id res chain seq x y z
N MET A 1 -0.98 42.84 -0.05
CA MET A 1 -0.95 44.26 -0.46
C MET A 1 -1.62 45.08 0.62
N ALA A 2 -0.80 45.69 1.46
CA ALA A 2 -1.05 46.90 2.26
C ALA A 2 0.31 47.13 2.94
N SER A 3 1.21 47.74 2.16
CA SER A 3 2.56 48.05 2.59
C SER A 3 2.52 49.38 3.33
N ASP A 4 2.48 49.35 4.65
CA ASP A 4 2.72 50.55 5.45
C ASP A 4 4.17 50.54 5.95
N THR A 5 4.94 51.27 5.17
CA THR A 5 6.33 51.68 5.36
C THR A 5 6.47 52.41 6.70
N PHE A 6 6.97 51.71 7.73
CA PHE A 6 7.44 52.39 8.93
C PHE A 6 8.83 52.99 8.64
N ASN A 7 8.82 54.30 8.40
CA ASN A 7 10.01 55.14 8.47
C ASN A 7 10.75 54.88 9.78
N SER A 8 11.89 54.19 9.70
CA SER A 8 12.87 54.13 10.77
C SER A 8 13.61 55.47 10.80
N THR A 9 12.97 56.50 11.38
CA THR A 9 13.68 57.72 11.76
C THR A 9 14.68 57.36 12.84
N SER A 10 15.93 57.35 12.41
CA SER A 10 17.15 57.45 13.21
C SER A 10 16.96 58.39 14.39
N MET A 11 16.68 57.85 15.58
CA MET A 11 16.94 58.53 16.84
C MET A 11 18.30 58.03 17.30
N GLU A 12 19.30 58.71 16.76
CA GLU A 12 20.66 58.82 17.26
C GLU A 12 20.65 58.71 18.79
N ASN A 13 21.23 57.62 19.30
CA ASN A 13 21.46 57.43 20.73
C ASN A 13 22.35 58.57 21.21
N ALA A 14 21.75 59.61 21.81
CA ALA A 14 22.50 60.61 22.53
C ALA A 14 23.31 59.90 23.63
N PRO A 15 24.63 60.07 23.69
CA PRO A 15 25.42 59.41 24.72
C PRO A 15 24.92 59.90 26.08
N LEU A 16 24.68 58.93 26.98
CA LEU A 16 24.48 59.15 28.41
C LEU A 16 25.58 60.09 28.90
N SER A 17 25.26 61.39 28.97
CA SER A 17 26.15 62.40 29.50
C SER A 17 26.29 62.08 30.98
N ARG A 18 27.44 61.50 31.32
CA ARG A 18 27.87 61.24 32.69
C ARG A 18 28.00 62.59 33.37
N GLY A 19 26.88 63.06 33.93
CA GLY A 19 26.81 64.29 34.69
C GLY A 19 27.76 64.21 35.87
N THR A 20 28.91 64.85 35.70
CA THR A 20 29.78 65.27 36.80
C THR A 20 28.94 66.06 37.79
N PHE A 21 28.70 65.49 38.98
CA PHE A 21 28.17 66.22 40.13
C PHE A 21 29.18 67.30 40.53
N GLN A 22 29.05 68.49 39.96
CA GLN A 22 29.57 69.70 40.59
C GLN A 22 28.47 70.30 41.47
N PRO A 23 28.69 70.44 42.79
CA PRO A 23 27.73 71.10 43.67
C PRO A 23 27.87 72.61 43.48
N LYS A 24 27.14 73.18 42.52
CA LYS A 24 26.88 74.62 42.52
C LYS A 24 25.73 74.89 43.49
N SER A 25 26.12 75.36 44.68
CA SER A 25 25.24 75.96 45.67
C SER A 25 24.57 77.21 45.08
N TYR A 26 23.36 77.04 44.57
CA TYR A 26 22.36 78.08 44.47
C TYR A 26 21.11 77.52 45.13
N GLY A 27 20.55 78.26 46.09
CA GLY A 27 19.33 77.86 46.79
C GLY A 27 18.18 77.77 45.79
N LEU A 28 17.91 76.55 45.30
CA LEU A 28 16.70 76.24 44.55
C LEU A 28 15.52 76.56 45.46
N SER A 29 14.63 77.42 44.99
CA SER A 29 13.40 77.72 45.71
C SER A 29 12.62 76.40 45.86
N ILE A 30 12.04 76.15 47.04
CA ILE A 30 11.26 74.93 47.32
C ILE A 30 10.21 74.69 46.23
N SER A 31 9.65 75.77 45.67
CA SER A 31 8.71 75.74 44.55
C SER A 31 9.30 75.12 43.27
N GLU A 32 10.55 75.39 42.93
CA GLU A 32 11.23 74.82 41.75
C GLU A 32 11.49 73.31 41.95
N LEU A 33 11.84 72.89 43.17
CA LEU A 33 12.05 71.48 43.48
C LEU A 33 10.73 70.69 43.39
N ILE A 34 9.63 71.25 43.92
CA ILE A 34 8.29 70.66 43.82
C ILE A 34 7.86 70.56 42.35
N GLN A 35 8.07 71.61 41.55
CA GLN A 35 7.73 71.60 40.14
C GLN A 35 8.52 70.53 39.36
N ASN A 36 9.84 70.44 39.60
CA ASN A 36 10.69 69.41 39.00
C ASN A 36 10.25 67.98 39.39
N PHE A 37 9.80 67.77 40.63
CA PHE A 37 9.28 66.48 41.06
C PHE A 37 7.97 66.13 40.33
N LEU A 38 7.02 67.06 40.26
CA LEU A 38 5.75 66.87 39.56
C LEU A 38 5.93 66.61 38.07
N ASP A 39 6.86 67.32 37.42
CA ASP A 39 7.16 67.12 36.01
C ASP A 39 7.87 65.77 35.79
N ARG A 40 8.73 65.34 36.71
CA ARG A 40 9.35 64.01 36.67
C ARG A 40 8.34 62.90 36.90
N GLU A 41 7.39 63.08 37.81
CA GLU A 41 6.31 62.13 38.06
C GLU A 41 5.38 62.01 36.86
N ARG A 42 4.99 63.14 36.24
CA ARG A 42 4.23 63.14 34.98
C ARG A 42 4.98 62.44 33.86
N ASN A 43 6.26 62.73 33.67
CA ASN A 43 7.08 62.09 32.63
C ASN A 43 7.25 60.58 32.89
N SER A 44 7.42 60.17 34.16
CA SER A 44 7.47 58.76 34.54
C SER A 44 6.14 58.06 34.30
N SER A 45 5.02 58.72 34.58
CA SER A 45 3.67 58.20 34.33
C SER A 45 3.39 58.03 32.84
N LEU A 46 3.76 59.04 32.03
CA LEU A 46 3.65 58.96 30.56
C LEU A 46 4.52 57.86 29.98
N TYR A 47 5.76 57.72 30.45
CA TYR A 47 6.65 56.65 30.02
C TYR A 47 6.10 55.27 30.36
N LYS A 48 5.56 55.10 31.58
CA LYS A 48 4.89 53.87 32.00
C LYS A 48 3.69 53.54 31.10
N SER A 49 2.82 54.51 30.83
CA SER A 49 1.67 54.30 29.95
C SER A 49 2.08 53.92 28.52
N ASN A 50 3.13 54.56 27.98
CA ASN A 50 3.66 54.21 26.65
C ASN A 50 4.21 52.77 26.62
N LEU A 51 4.92 52.35 27.66
CA LEU A 51 5.38 50.97 27.81
C LEU A 51 4.21 49.98 27.89
N GLU A 52 3.17 50.28 28.67
CA GLU A 52 1.98 49.43 28.78
C GLU A 52 1.28 49.25 27.43
N VAL A 53 1.13 50.33 26.65
CA VAL A 53 0.56 50.26 25.30
C VAL A 53 1.43 49.42 24.36
N ARG A 54 2.76 49.57 24.42
CA ARG A 54 3.68 48.78 23.59
C ARG A 54 3.63 47.30 23.94
N ILE A 55 3.64 46.96 25.23
CA ILE A 55 3.53 45.58 25.71
C ILE A 55 2.19 45.00 25.26
N ALA A 56 1.09 45.75 25.38
CA ALA A 56 -0.22 45.29 24.92
C ALA A 56 -0.25 45.00 23.41
N HIS A 57 0.37 45.88 22.61
CA HIS A 57 0.50 45.69 21.17
C HIS A 57 1.35 44.46 20.82
N GLU A 58 2.52 44.29 21.45
CA GLU A 58 3.39 43.12 21.25
C GLU A 58 2.69 41.82 21.66
N CYS A 59 1.95 41.82 22.77
CA CYS A 59 1.15 40.66 23.19
C CYS A 59 0.04 40.32 22.19
N ALA A 60 -0.64 41.32 21.62
CA ALA A 60 -1.66 41.10 20.60
C ALA A 60 -1.05 40.51 19.32
N SER A 61 0.07 41.06 18.85
CA SER A 61 0.80 40.54 17.69
C SER A 61 1.29 39.12 17.91
N LEU A 62 1.87 38.81 19.07
CA LEU A 62 2.31 37.45 19.41
C LEU A 62 1.14 36.45 19.45
N GLN A 63 -0.05 36.89 19.87
CA GLN A 63 -1.23 36.04 19.90
C GLN A 63 -1.76 35.74 18.49
N GLU A 64 -1.71 36.73 17.60
CA GLU A 64 -2.05 36.53 16.18
C GLU A 64 -1.09 35.56 15.51
N GLU A 65 0.22 35.74 15.71
CA GLU A 65 1.26 34.82 15.20
C GLU A 65 1.07 33.39 15.71
N ARG A 66 0.69 33.22 16.99
CA ARG A 66 0.36 31.90 17.54
C ARG A 66 -0.84 31.27 16.86
N CYS A 67 -1.89 32.05 16.59
CA CYS A 67 -3.07 31.57 15.88
C CYS A 67 -2.69 31.07 14.47
N ILE A 68 -1.97 31.90 13.71
CA ILE A 68 -1.49 31.56 12.36
C ILE A 68 -0.62 30.30 12.41
N ARG A 69 0.33 30.22 13.35
CA ARG A 69 1.18 29.04 13.52
C ARG A 69 0.37 27.77 13.76
N THR A 70 -0.61 27.80 14.67
CA THR A 70 -1.45 26.63 14.95
C THR A 70 -2.26 26.20 13.71
N GLN A 71 -2.74 27.15 12.91
CA GLN A 71 -3.43 26.86 11.66
C GLN A 71 -2.51 26.20 10.64
N LEU A 72 -1.29 26.71 10.48
CA LEU A 72 -0.29 26.13 9.58
C LEU A 72 0.15 24.73 10.03
N GLU A 73 0.35 24.51 11.33
CA GLU A 73 0.66 23.19 11.89
C GLU A 73 -0.46 22.18 11.60
N GLN A 74 -1.73 22.60 11.74
CA GLN A 74 -2.89 21.76 11.40
C GLN A 74 -2.94 21.44 9.90
N GLN A 75 -2.73 22.43 9.03
CA GLN A 75 -2.70 22.23 7.58
C GLN A 75 -1.57 21.29 7.17
N LEU A 76 -0.38 21.44 7.78
CA LEU A 76 0.76 20.58 7.52
C LEU A 76 0.48 19.13 7.93
N ALA A 77 -0.13 18.92 9.11
CA ALA A 77 -0.54 17.59 9.55
C ALA A 77 -1.57 16.96 8.59
N GLN A 78 -2.54 17.75 8.10
CA GLN A 78 -3.51 17.28 7.12
C GLN A 78 -2.85 16.88 5.80
N LEU A 79 -1.94 17.69 5.27
CA LEU A 79 -1.18 17.39 4.05
C LEU A 79 -0.28 16.16 4.21
N GLN A 80 0.34 15.97 5.37
CA GLN A 80 1.12 14.78 5.66
C GLN A 80 0.26 13.51 5.71
N TRP A 81 -0.93 13.61 6.29
CA TRP A 81 -1.88 12.51 6.31
C TRP A 81 -2.36 12.15 4.90
N THR A 82 -2.78 13.14 4.10
CA THR A 82 -3.22 12.89 2.72
C THR A 82 -2.10 12.33 1.85
N LYS A 83 -0.87 12.85 2.00
CA LYS A 83 0.32 12.30 1.34
C LYS A 83 0.51 10.82 1.69
N SER A 84 0.41 10.47 2.98
CA SER A 84 0.58 9.08 3.42
C SER A 84 -0.49 8.15 2.83
N GLN A 85 -1.73 8.63 2.69
CA GLN A 85 -2.80 7.88 2.02
C GLN A 85 -2.52 7.65 0.53
N LEU A 86 -2.07 8.70 -0.17
CA LEU A 86 -1.72 8.60 -1.59
C LEU A 86 -0.51 7.68 -1.82
N GLU A 87 0.52 7.76 -0.97
CA GLU A 87 1.66 6.87 -1.04
C GLU A 87 1.25 5.40 -0.83
N PHE A 88 0.35 5.14 0.12
CA PHE A 88 -0.19 3.80 0.34
C PHE A 88 -0.98 3.29 -0.89
N ALA A 89 -1.89 4.10 -1.41
CA ALA A 89 -2.65 3.76 -2.62
C ALA A 89 -1.73 3.51 -3.82
N ASN A 90 -0.68 4.32 -3.98
CA ASN A 90 0.29 4.16 -5.05
C ASN A 90 1.08 2.85 -4.93
N ARG A 91 1.54 2.49 -3.72
CA ARG A 91 2.20 1.19 -3.47
C ARG A 91 1.29 0.02 -3.84
N ASN A 92 0.03 0.05 -3.38
CA ASN A 92 -0.91 -1.02 -3.71
C ASN A 92 -1.15 -1.14 -5.22
N SER A 93 -1.34 -0.02 -5.91
CA SER A 93 -1.52 -0.03 -7.37
C SER A 93 -0.29 -0.54 -8.11
N GLN A 94 0.92 -0.26 -7.58
CA GLN A 94 2.17 -0.76 -8.15
C GLN A 94 2.29 -2.27 -7.96
N GLU A 95 1.93 -2.79 -6.79
CA GLU A 95 1.87 -4.23 -6.52
C GLU A 95 0.87 -4.94 -7.44
N GLU A 96 -0.29 -4.34 -7.69
CA GLU A 96 -1.29 -4.86 -8.64
C GLU A 96 -0.75 -4.87 -10.09
N ILE A 97 -0.07 -3.80 -10.53
CA ILE A 97 0.56 -3.75 -11.85
C ILE A 97 1.61 -4.85 -12.00
N ASP A 98 2.44 -5.06 -10.99
CA ASP A 98 3.48 -6.09 -11.03
C ASP A 98 2.89 -7.50 -11.00
N PHE A 99 1.80 -7.71 -10.26
CA PHE A 99 1.01 -8.95 -10.32
C PHE A 99 0.47 -9.21 -11.74
N LEU A 100 -0.22 -8.23 -12.33
CA LEU A 100 -0.79 -8.33 -13.68
C LEU A 100 0.28 -8.54 -14.75
N ARG A 101 1.45 -7.91 -14.60
CA ARG A 101 2.60 -8.14 -15.50
C ARG A 101 3.07 -9.59 -15.46
N LYS A 102 3.14 -10.18 -14.26
CA LYS A 102 3.54 -11.57 -14.08
C LYS A 102 2.51 -12.53 -14.67
N GLU A 103 1.22 -12.26 -14.47
CA GLU A 103 0.14 -13.04 -15.07
C GLU A 103 0.17 -12.96 -16.61
N LEU A 104 0.39 -11.76 -17.17
CA LEU A 104 0.53 -11.57 -18.60
C LEU A 104 1.73 -12.33 -19.18
N SER A 105 2.88 -12.37 -18.51
CA SER A 105 4.03 -13.16 -18.99
C SER A 105 3.73 -14.65 -19.01
N LEU A 106 3.02 -15.15 -18.00
CA LEU A 106 2.64 -16.56 -17.91
C LEU A 106 1.62 -16.94 -19.00
N GLU A 107 0.68 -16.04 -19.31
CA GLU A 107 -0.29 -16.28 -20.39
C GLU A 107 0.34 -16.21 -21.78
N LYS A 108 1.37 -15.36 -21.96
CA LYS A 108 2.19 -15.33 -23.18
C LYS A 108 2.94 -16.63 -23.39
N GLU A 109 3.56 -17.17 -22.34
CA GLU A 109 4.29 -18.45 -22.39
C GLU A 109 3.34 -19.60 -22.78
N LYS A 110 2.15 -19.67 -22.16
CA LYS A 110 1.13 -20.66 -22.56
C LYS A 110 0.69 -20.51 -24.02
N SER A 111 0.51 -19.27 -24.48
CA SER A 111 0.11 -19.01 -25.87
C SER A 111 1.20 -19.44 -26.85
N GLU A 112 2.47 -19.24 -26.50
CA GLU A 112 3.61 -19.71 -27.28
C GLU A 112 3.70 -21.24 -27.30
N ASP A 113 3.51 -21.92 -26.16
CA ASP A 113 3.42 -23.39 -26.09
C ASP A 113 2.31 -23.93 -27.00
N LEU A 114 1.09 -23.39 -26.88
CA LEU A 114 -0.03 -23.79 -27.73
C LEU A 114 0.25 -23.50 -29.22
N GLY A 115 0.91 -22.38 -29.52
CA GLY A 115 1.37 -22.05 -30.87
C GLY A 115 2.35 -23.07 -31.42
N SER A 116 3.32 -23.53 -30.61
CA SER A 116 4.28 -24.56 -30.99
C SER A 116 3.61 -25.92 -31.24
N ARG A 117 2.63 -26.29 -30.40
CA ARG A 117 1.81 -27.51 -30.57
C ARG A 117 0.94 -27.46 -31.82
N LEU A 118 0.36 -26.29 -32.13
CA LEU A 118 -0.39 -26.10 -33.37
C LEU A 118 0.54 -26.23 -34.59
N ALA A 119 1.72 -25.60 -34.54
CA ALA A 119 2.70 -25.67 -35.62
C ALA A 119 3.14 -27.12 -35.90
N THR A 120 3.48 -27.88 -34.86
CA THR A 120 3.83 -29.31 -35.01
C THR A 120 2.67 -30.12 -35.60
N THR A 121 1.44 -29.92 -35.12
CA THR A 121 0.25 -30.60 -35.65
C THR A 121 0.00 -30.26 -37.12
N LEU A 122 0.18 -29.00 -37.53
CA LEU A 122 0.07 -28.58 -38.92
C LEU A 122 1.15 -29.22 -39.80
N THR A 123 2.40 -29.25 -39.35
CA THR A 123 3.48 -29.93 -40.08
C THR A 123 3.20 -31.43 -40.25
N LEU A 124 2.68 -32.10 -39.21
CA LEU A 124 2.27 -33.49 -39.28
C LEU A 124 1.13 -33.68 -40.28
N HIS A 125 0.10 -32.84 -40.23
CA HIS A 125 -1.01 -32.89 -41.18
C HIS A 125 -0.54 -32.72 -42.63
N GLU A 126 0.37 -31.79 -42.88
CA GLU A 126 0.93 -31.55 -44.21
C GLU A 126 1.77 -32.73 -44.71
N THR A 127 2.56 -33.37 -43.83
CA THR A 127 3.30 -34.60 -44.18
C THR A 127 2.36 -35.76 -44.51
N LEU A 128 1.27 -35.94 -43.75
CA LEU A 128 0.25 -36.94 -44.03
C LEU A 128 -0.46 -36.67 -45.36
N GLN A 129 -0.83 -35.42 -45.62
CA GLN A 129 -1.45 -35.04 -46.89
C GLN A 129 -0.55 -35.36 -48.08
N LYS A 130 0.76 -35.05 -47.99
CA LYS A 130 1.75 -35.39 -49.02
C LYS A 130 1.88 -36.90 -49.22
N SER A 131 1.92 -37.69 -48.14
CA SER A 131 1.97 -39.16 -48.23
C SER A 131 0.70 -39.79 -48.85
N ASN A 132 -0.47 -39.16 -48.69
CA ASN A 132 -1.73 -39.63 -49.30
C ASN A 132 -1.82 -39.30 -50.80
N LEU A 133 -1.14 -38.25 -51.24
CA LEU A 133 -1.10 -37.82 -52.65
C LEU A 133 -0.10 -38.64 -53.49
N ASP A 134 0.94 -39.21 -52.88
CA ASP A 134 1.99 -39.99 -53.58
C ASP A 134 1.63 -41.47 -53.87
N GLY A 135 0.37 -41.87 -53.66
CA GLY A 135 -0.23 -43.03 -54.34
C GLY A 135 0.48 -44.39 -54.20
N THR A 136 1.30 -44.60 -53.17
CA THR A 136 1.96 -45.88 -52.92
C THR A 136 1.14 -46.69 -51.91
N THR A 137 0.69 -47.87 -52.32
CA THR A 137 -0.05 -48.82 -51.47
C THR A 137 0.82 -49.22 -50.27
N VAL A 138 0.61 -48.59 -49.13
CA VAL A 138 1.20 -49.02 -47.85
C VAL A 138 0.08 -49.61 -47.01
N GLU A 139 -0.17 -50.90 -47.25
CA GLU A 139 -0.94 -51.78 -46.37
C GLU A 139 -0.35 -51.78 -44.95
N ASP A 140 -1.24 -51.66 -43.95
CA ASP A 140 -1.14 -52.12 -42.55
C ASP A 140 0.01 -51.60 -41.64
N ARG A 141 1.17 -51.25 -42.19
CA ARG A 141 2.34 -50.74 -41.47
C ARG A 141 2.17 -49.30 -41.00
N SER A 142 1.57 -48.44 -41.83
CA SER A 142 1.39 -47.02 -41.51
C SER A 142 0.36 -46.80 -40.39
N VAL A 143 -0.66 -47.65 -40.32
CA VAL A 143 -1.66 -47.65 -39.23
C VAL A 143 -1.04 -48.17 -37.93
N HIS A 144 -0.19 -49.20 -38.00
CA HIS A 144 0.57 -49.68 -36.84
C HIS A 144 1.59 -48.65 -36.34
N GLU A 145 2.28 -47.95 -37.23
CA GLU A 145 3.24 -46.89 -36.91
C GLU A 145 2.54 -45.64 -36.34
N PHE A 146 1.36 -45.29 -36.86
CA PHE A 146 0.50 -44.25 -36.30
C PHE A 146 -0.01 -44.61 -34.90
N GLN A 147 -0.43 -45.85 -34.69
CA GLN A 147 -0.87 -46.33 -33.38
C GLN A 147 0.28 -46.37 -32.37
N LEU A 148 1.48 -46.72 -32.82
CA LEU A 148 2.70 -46.68 -32.01
C LEU A 148 3.08 -45.24 -31.63
N LEU A 149 3.03 -44.29 -32.58
CA LEU A 149 3.30 -42.88 -32.31
C LEU A 149 2.29 -42.26 -31.35
N LEU A 150 1.00 -42.58 -31.51
CA LEU A 150 -0.05 -42.11 -30.60
C LEU A 150 0.14 -42.69 -29.19
N GLN A 151 0.58 -43.95 -29.10
CA GLN A 151 0.86 -44.60 -27.83
C GLN A 151 2.12 -44.03 -27.16
N ILE A 152 3.16 -43.72 -27.93
CA ILE A 152 4.38 -43.05 -27.44
C ILE A 152 4.05 -41.64 -26.96
N GLN A 153 3.23 -40.88 -27.68
CA GLN A 153 2.77 -39.55 -27.26
C GLN A 153 2.00 -39.63 -25.94
N ARG A 154 1.08 -40.60 -25.82
CA ARG A 154 0.29 -40.79 -24.60
C ARG A 154 1.16 -41.21 -23.40
N GLN A 155 2.19 -42.00 -23.65
CA GLN A 155 3.18 -42.35 -22.62
C GLN A 155 4.02 -41.13 -22.22
N GLN A 156 4.38 -40.27 -23.18
CA GLN A 156 5.12 -39.04 -22.90
C GLN A 156 4.29 -38.05 -22.07
N GLU A 157 3.01 -37.87 -22.40
CA GLU A 157 2.08 -37.05 -21.61
C GLU A 157 1.96 -37.58 -20.17
N LEU A 158 1.78 -38.90 -20.00
CA LEU A 158 1.71 -39.52 -18.67
C LEU A 158 3.02 -39.36 -17.89
N ILE A 159 4.18 -39.46 -18.55
CA ILE A 159 5.48 -39.20 -17.91
C ILE A 159 5.55 -37.73 -17.45
N THR A 160 5.11 -36.78 -18.26
CA THR A 160 5.12 -35.35 -17.87
C THR A 160 4.15 -35.06 -16.72
N GLU A 161 2.96 -35.66 -16.70
CA GLU A 161 2.02 -35.53 -15.59
C GLU A 161 2.59 -36.11 -14.30
N LEU A 162 3.23 -37.29 -14.38
CA LEU A 162 3.91 -37.90 -13.24
C LEU A 162 5.09 -37.08 -12.74
N GLN A 163 5.83 -36.41 -13.64
CA GLN A 163 6.92 -35.50 -13.26
C GLN A 163 6.39 -34.26 -12.52
N ILE A 164 5.32 -33.63 -13.03
CA ILE A 164 4.68 -32.48 -12.37
C ILE A 164 4.13 -32.89 -10.99
N LEU A 165 3.49 -34.06 -10.91
CA LEU A 165 2.96 -34.58 -9.66
C LEU A 165 4.06 -34.91 -8.66
N ASN A 166 5.17 -35.54 -9.10
CA ASN A 166 6.33 -35.77 -8.24
C ASN A 166 6.96 -34.45 -7.77
N GLN A 167 7.08 -33.45 -8.64
CA GLN A 167 7.60 -32.15 -8.26
C GLN A 167 6.69 -31.47 -7.22
N ALA A 168 5.36 -31.58 -7.35
CA ALA A 168 4.42 -31.11 -6.35
C ALA A 168 4.53 -31.91 -5.02
N HIS A 169 4.80 -33.21 -5.09
CA HIS A 169 5.10 -34.01 -3.91
C HIS A 169 6.41 -33.61 -3.25
N GLU A 170 7.46 -33.32 -4.01
CA GLU A 170 8.72 -32.82 -3.46
C GLU A 170 8.56 -31.44 -2.80
N THR A 171 7.83 -30.51 -3.42
CA THR A 171 7.58 -29.19 -2.81
C THR A 171 6.78 -29.32 -1.53
N THR A 172 5.76 -30.19 -1.49
CA THR A 172 5.00 -30.44 -0.26
C THR A 172 5.84 -31.10 0.82
N ILE A 173 6.68 -32.10 0.48
CA ILE A 173 7.62 -32.71 1.42
C ILE A 173 8.62 -31.68 1.95
N ASN A 174 9.22 -30.86 1.09
CA ASN A 174 10.16 -29.81 1.50
C ASN A 174 9.50 -28.77 2.40
N THR A 175 8.25 -28.40 2.11
CA THR A 175 7.48 -27.46 2.94
C THR A 175 7.17 -28.08 4.30
N LEU A 176 6.78 -29.36 4.34
CA LEU A 176 6.55 -30.09 5.59
C LEU A 176 7.83 -30.27 6.39
N GLN A 177 8.97 -30.56 5.74
CA GLN A 177 10.27 -30.62 6.40
C GLN A 177 10.70 -29.27 6.95
N ALA A 178 10.50 -28.18 6.21
CA ALA A 178 10.75 -26.82 6.71
C ALA A 178 9.86 -26.49 7.91
N THR A 179 8.56 -26.79 7.80
CA THR A 179 7.59 -26.58 8.90
C THR A 179 7.94 -27.39 10.14
N LEU A 180 8.37 -28.65 9.96
CA LEU A 180 8.85 -29.50 11.05
C LEU A 180 10.17 -28.99 11.63
N LYS A 181 11.09 -28.51 10.81
CA LYS A 181 12.35 -27.92 11.27
C LYS A 181 12.11 -26.63 12.06
N ASP A 182 11.16 -25.81 11.65
CA ASP A 182 10.74 -24.59 12.37
C ASP A 182 10.00 -24.95 13.66
N ALA A 183 9.13 -25.95 13.64
CA ALA A 183 8.44 -26.45 14.83
C ALA A 183 9.41 -27.10 15.84
N VAL A 184 10.40 -27.86 15.36
CA VAL A 184 11.44 -28.49 16.19
C VAL A 184 12.47 -27.47 16.68
N GLY A 185 12.81 -26.47 15.86
CA GLY A 185 13.60 -25.31 16.26
C GLY A 185 12.91 -24.46 17.32
N ALA A 186 11.58 -24.37 17.28
CA ALA A 186 10.76 -23.71 18.30
C ALA A 186 10.69 -24.48 19.63
N PHE A 187 11.12 -25.75 19.69
CA PHE A 187 11.29 -26.49 20.94
C PHE A 187 12.67 -26.31 21.59
N SER A 188 13.59 -25.54 20.98
CA SER A 188 14.80 -25.09 21.67
C SER A 188 14.50 -23.82 22.49
N CYS A 189 13.64 -23.98 23.49
CA CYS A 189 13.42 -22.97 24.51
C CYS A 189 14.56 -23.08 25.53
N SER A 190 15.61 -22.28 25.34
CA SER A 190 16.58 -21.98 26.39
C SER A 190 16.29 -20.57 26.90
N TYR A 191 15.61 -20.55 28.04
CA TYR A 191 15.65 -19.56 29.11
C TYR A 191 16.64 -18.39 28.95
N CYS A 192 16.07 -17.21 29.16
CA CYS A 192 16.66 -15.94 29.57
C CYS A 192 18.14 -15.96 29.96
N SER A 193 18.94 -15.12 29.31
CA SER A 193 19.75 -14.11 30.01
C SER A 193 20.23 -13.08 29.00
N GLY A 194 20.00 -11.80 29.29
CA GLY A 194 20.55 -10.70 28.50
C GLY A 194 22.07 -10.75 28.51
N SER A 195 22.67 -10.51 27.35
CA SER A 195 24.03 -10.00 27.23
C SER A 195 24.22 -9.50 25.81
N ASP A 196 24.70 -8.27 25.71
CA ASP A 196 25.09 -7.63 24.48
C ASP A 196 26.28 -8.33 23.80
N CYS A 197 26.46 -7.94 22.53
CA CYS A 197 27.70 -7.95 21.74
C CYS A 197 28.03 -9.19 20.88
N SER A 198 28.04 -8.90 19.58
CA SER A 198 29.12 -9.19 18.62
C SER A 198 29.24 -10.58 17.96
N GLY A 199 28.98 -10.58 16.65
CA GLY A 199 29.78 -11.20 15.58
C GLY A 199 30.08 -12.70 15.64
N THR A 200 29.77 -13.44 14.57
CA THR A 200 30.66 -13.68 13.40
C THR A 200 30.08 -14.78 12.51
N VAL A 201 30.23 -14.59 11.20
CA VAL A 201 29.97 -15.53 10.10
C VAL A 201 30.84 -16.80 10.23
N VAL A 202 30.38 -17.97 9.75
CA VAL A 202 31.11 -18.90 8.84
C VAL A 202 30.44 -20.30 8.74
N HIS A 203 30.13 -20.64 7.48
CA HIS A 203 30.13 -21.91 6.75
C HIS A 203 29.40 -23.20 7.19
N THR A 204 28.59 -23.65 6.22
CA THR A 204 28.22 -25.00 5.79
C THR A 204 29.37 -26.03 5.75
N LEU A 205 29.03 -27.30 6.04
CA LEU A 205 29.45 -28.58 5.41
C LEU A 205 28.74 -29.74 6.16
N THR A 206 27.74 -30.39 5.56
CA THR A 206 27.74 -31.76 4.95
C THR A 206 27.97 -32.96 5.88
N ASN A 207 26.94 -33.82 5.88
CA ASN A 207 26.94 -35.30 5.84
C ASN A 207 27.22 -36.19 7.06
N ASP A 208 26.19 -37.03 7.29
CA ASP A 208 26.19 -38.49 7.48
C ASP A 208 26.19 -39.15 8.87
N GLU A 209 25.26 -40.11 8.94
CA GLU A 209 25.27 -41.39 9.68
C GLU A 209 24.92 -41.48 11.18
N SER A 210 23.66 -41.87 11.39
CA SER A 210 23.27 -43.14 12.04
C SER A 210 23.31 -43.31 13.58
N LEU A 211 22.37 -44.17 14.02
CA LEU A 211 22.33 -44.94 15.29
C LEU A 211 21.81 -44.24 16.57
N CYS A 212 20.50 -44.40 16.82
CA CYS A 212 20.02 -44.85 18.14
C CYS A 212 20.42 -46.34 18.35
N PRO A 213 20.42 -46.94 19.57
CA PRO A 213 19.60 -46.58 20.76
C PRO A 213 20.29 -46.78 22.15
N GLN A 214 19.64 -46.35 23.25
CA GLN A 214 19.29 -47.16 24.44
C GLN A 214 19.05 -46.35 25.74
N ASP A 215 17.88 -46.59 26.33
CA ASP A 215 17.51 -46.79 27.75
C ASP A 215 18.42 -46.29 28.89
N LEU A 216 17.83 -45.59 29.88
CA LEU A 216 17.51 -46.16 31.22
C LEU A 216 16.91 -45.12 32.21
N LYS A 217 15.72 -45.48 32.73
CA LYS A 217 15.21 -45.47 34.12
C LYS A 217 14.84 -44.19 34.91
N ASP A 218 13.56 -44.23 35.29
CA ASP A 218 12.97 -44.15 36.65
C ASP A 218 13.26 -42.94 37.54
N LYS A 219 12.18 -42.19 37.87
CA LYS A 219 11.62 -42.19 39.24
C LYS A 219 10.26 -41.51 39.34
N ASP A 220 9.42 -42.15 40.14
CA ASP A 220 8.05 -41.84 40.52
C ASP A 220 7.87 -40.50 41.25
N VAL A 221 6.65 -39.93 41.21
CA VAL A 221 5.70 -39.88 42.34
C VAL A 221 4.48 -39.00 41.98
N SER A 222 3.35 -39.68 41.82
CA SER A 222 1.99 -39.38 42.33
C SER A 222 1.57 -37.92 42.60
N LEU A 223 0.47 -37.49 41.98
CA LEU A 223 -0.84 -37.36 42.66
C LEU A 223 -1.87 -36.73 41.68
N SER A 224 -2.86 -37.53 41.27
CA SER A 224 -4.17 -37.04 40.84
C SER A 224 -5.11 -37.04 42.06
N PRO A 225 -6.18 -36.23 42.06
CA PRO A 225 -7.48 -36.86 41.83
C PRO A 225 -8.51 -36.02 41.03
N ARG A 226 -9.04 -36.68 39.98
CA ARG A 226 -10.43 -37.20 39.92
C ARG A 226 -11.59 -36.25 39.53
N ASN A 227 -12.48 -36.85 38.71
CA ASN A 227 -13.90 -36.58 38.40
C ASN A 227 -14.16 -35.79 37.09
N LYS A 228 -14.96 -36.22 36.10
CA LYS A 228 -15.96 -37.30 35.90
C LYS A 228 -16.07 -37.53 34.36
N GLU A 229 -15.99 -38.75 33.84
CA GLU A 229 -17.11 -39.64 33.40
C GLU A 229 -18.13 -38.93 32.49
N SER A 230 -18.30 -39.29 31.20
CA SER A 230 -18.96 -40.50 30.67
C SER A 230 -18.80 -40.48 29.12
N GLY A 231 -18.75 -41.56 28.34
CA GLY A 231 -18.96 -42.97 28.57
C GLY A 231 -18.61 -43.77 27.30
N THR A 232 -18.21 -45.00 27.56
CA THR A 232 -17.73 -46.09 26.69
C THR A 232 -18.79 -46.65 25.74
N CYS A 233 -18.36 -47.20 24.60
CA CYS A 233 -18.78 -48.53 24.10
C CYS A 233 -17.80 -49.00 23.01
N TYR A 234 -17.01 -50.02 23.33
CA TYR A 234 -16.28 -50.86 22.37
C TYR A 234 -17.21 -51.97 21.86
N SER A 235 -17.08 -52.33 20.58
CA SER A 235 -17.16 -53.73 20.16
C SER A 235 -16.25 -53.99 18.96
N VAL A 236 -15.48 -55.05 19.10
CA VAL A 236 -14.45 -55.61 18.21
C VAL A 236 -15.06 -56.77 17.44
N LEU A 237 -14.82 -56.86 16.12
CA LEU A 237 -14.44 -58.06 15.33
C LEU A 237 -14.93 -58.00 13.87
N GLY A 238 -14.01 -58.40 12.96
CA GLY A 238 -14.37 -59.26 11.84
C GLY A 238 -14.24 -58.64 10.46
N ASN A 239 -13.13 -58.98 9.79
CA ASN A 239 -12.91 -58.78 8.36
C ASN A 239 -14.04 -59.37 7.51
N MET A 240 -14.51 -58.61 6.52
CA MET A 240 -15.05 -59.17 5.30
C MET A 240 -14.84 -58.18 4.16
N GLU A 241 -13.94 -58.53 3.25
CA GLU A 241 -13.77 -57.87 1.97
C GLU A 241 -15.09 -57.92 1.19
N GLN A 242 -15.46 -56.79 0.58
CA GLN A 242 -15.75 -56.64 -0.85
C GLN A 242 -16.83 -55.58 -1.12
N HIS A 243 -16.54 -54.79 -2.15
CA HIS A 243 -17.47 -53.99 -2.94
C HIS A 243 -18.13 -52.77 -2.29
N SER A 244 -17.43 -51.64 -2.37
CA SER A 244 -18.06 -50.43 -2.91
C SER A 244 -16.99 -49.45 -3.40
N ARG A 245 -16.77 -49.46 -4.72
CA ARG A 245 -16.23 -48.32 -5.45
C ARG A 245 -17.19 -47.15 -5.25
N GLN A 246 -16.99 -46.37 -4.21
CA GLN A 246 -17.60 -45.04 -4.12
C GLN A 246 -16.72 -44.09 -4.92
N PHE A 247 -17.17 -43.82 -6.16
CA PHE A 247 -16.89 -42.57 -6.85
C PHE A 247 -17.14 -41.43 -5.87
N ARG A 248 -16.07 -40.92 -5.25
CA ARG A 248 -16.09 -39.59 -4.66
C ARG A 248 -16.21 -38.64 -5.83
N HIS A 249 -17.42 -38.24 -6.15
CA HIS A 249 -17.64 -37.05 -6.96
C HIS A 249 -16.85 -35.93 -6.31
N SER A 250 -15.75 -35.54 -6.96
CA SER A 250 -15.06 -34.29 -6.70
C SER A 250 -16.14 -33.22 -6.71
N LEU A 251 -16.39 -32.62 -5.55
CA LEU A 251 -17.22 -31.45 -5.45
C LEU A 251 -16.56 -30.41 -6.36
N TYR A 252 -17.31 -29.91 -7.34
CA TYR A 252 -16.90 -28.77 -8.16
C TYR A 252 -16.20 -27.74 -7.26
N SER A 253 -14.93 -27.42 -7.55
CA SER A 253 -14.31 -26.23 -6.98
C SER A 253 -15.17 -25.04 -7.38
N ILE A 254 -15.88 -24.47 -6.40
CA ILE A 254 -16.52 -23.18 -6.55
C ILE A 254 -15.34 -22.21 -6.70
N ALA A 255 -15.07 -21.75 -7.92
CA ALA A 255 -14.10 -20.69 -8.18
C ALA A 255 -14.36 -19.57 -7.16
N GLU A 256 -13.32 -19.07 -6.50
CA GLU A 256 -13.40 -18.12 -5.38
C GLU A 256 -14.36 -16.95 -5.70
N GLU A 257 -15.65 -17.08 -5.36
CA GLU A 257 -16.66 -16.05 -5.59
C GLU A 257 -16.49 -14.86 -4.64
N ILE A 258 -15.82 -15.09 -3.50
CA ILE A 258 -15.42 -14.04 -2.57
C ILE A 258 -13.94 -13.78 -2.77
N THR A 259 -13.63 -12.63 -3.35
CA THR A 259 -12.25 -12.19 -3.54
C THR A 259 -11.67 -11.62 -2.23
N PRO A 260 -10.34 -11.58 -2.07
CA PRO A 260 -9.72 -10.87 -0.95
C PRO A 260 -10.13 -9.38 -0.88
N GLN A 261 -10.44 -8.76 -2.02
CA GLN A 261 -10.96 -7.41 -2.13
C GLN A 261 -12.35 -7.29 -1.49
N ASP A 262 -13.24 -8.27 -1.71
CA ASP A 262 -14.55 -8.33 -1.06
C ASP A 262 -14.42 -8.39 0.47
N HIS A 263 -13.45 -9.16 0.99
CA HIS A 263 -13.17 -9.20 2.41
C HIS A 263 -12.67 -7.84 2.94
N GLN A 264 -11.84 -7.13 2.18
CA GLN A 264 -11.35 -5.81 2.57
C GLN A 264 -12.46 -4.76 2.58
N ILE A 265 -13.36 -4.81 1.60
CA ILE A 265 -14.57 -3.97 1.55
C ILE A 265 -15.45 -4.23 2.79
N LEU A 266 -15.66 -5.51 3.14
CA LEU A 266 -16.43 -5.89 4.33
C LEU A 266 -15.79 -5.39 5.63
N ARG A 267 -14.46 -5.44 5.74
CA ARG A 267 -13.72 -4.90 6.91
C ARG A 267 -13.90 -3.39 7.08
N ASN A 268 -14.07 -2.67 5.97
CA ASN A 268 -14.30 -1.23 5.97
C ASN A 268 -15.78 -0.86 6.14
N GLY A 269 -16.65 -1.83 6.46
CA GLY A 269 -18.09 -1.63 6.64
C GLY A 269 -18.88 -1.52 5.33
N GLY A 270 -18.25 -1.81 4.19
CA GLY A 270 -18.90 -1.87 2.89
C GLY A 270 -19.45 -3.26 2.56
N THR A 271 -20.19 -3.34 1.47
CA THR A 271 -20.67 -4.60 0.90
C THR A 271 -20.39 -4.59 -0.60
N SER A 272 -19.83 -5.69 -1.12
CA SER A 272 -19.67 -5.87 -2.56
C SER A 272 -20.85 -6.63 -3.16
N SER A 273 -21.04 -6.54 -4.47
CA SER A 273 -22.10 -7.25 -5.17
C SER A 273 -21.95 -8.77 -5.04
N ASN A 274 -20.72 -9.29 -4.98
CA ASN A 274 -20.45 -10.71 -4.70
C ASN A 274 -20.93 -11.13 -3.31
N LEU A 275 -20.70 -10.30 -2.28
CA LEU A 275 -21.18 -10.56 -0.91
C LEU A 275 -22.69 -10.46 -0.80
N GLU A 276 -23.31 -9.51 -1.50
CA GLU A 276 -24.77 -9.31 -1.50
C GLU A 276 -25.52 -10.46 -2.22
N ARG A 277 -24.91 -11.04 -3.26
CA ARG A 277 -25.47 -12.17 -4.04
C ARG A 277 -25.26 -13.54 -3.41
N LEU A 278 -24.30 -13.66 -2.48
CA LEU A 278 -23.92 -14.93 -1.87
C LEU A 278 -25.09 -15.67 -1.18
N PRO A 279 -25.98 -15.00 -0.41
CA PRO A 279 -27.09 -15.68 0.25
C PRO A 279 -28.11 -16.27 -0.71
N SER A 280 -28.41 -15.59 -1.82
CA SER A 280 -29.31 -16.07 -2.88
C SER A 280 -28.70 -17.28 -3.58
N ARG A 281 -27.42 -17.21 -3.97
CA ARG A 281 -26.71 -18.32 -4.63
C ARG A 281 -26.52 -19.55 -3.74
N LEU A 282 -26.26 -19.34 -2.46
CA LEU A 282 -26.13 -20.42 -1.47
C LEU A 282 -27.47 -21.12 -1.20
N LYS A 283 -28.60 -20.42 -1.35
CA LYS A 283 -29.94 -21.04 -1.36
C LYS A 283 -30.18 -21.85 -2.63
N LEU A 284 -29.75 -21.35 -3.79
CA LEU A 284 -29.89 -22.05 -5.07
C LEU A 284 -29.09 -23.36 -5.09
N SER A 285 -27.84 -23.37 -4.62
CA SER A 285 -26.98 -24.56 -4.58
C SER A 285 -27.49 -25.66 -3.64
N LYS A 286 -28.24 -25.29 -2.60
CA LYS A 286 -28.88 -26.24 -1.65
C LYS A 286 -30.14 -26.91 -2.20
N THR A 287 -30.66 -26.49 -3.36
CA THR A 287 -31.88 -27.04 -3.97
C THR A 287 -31.55 -27.83 -5.23
N PRO A 288 -31.35 -29.16 -5.14
CA PRO A 288 -30.82 -29.97 -6.25
C PRO A 288 -31.81 -30.17 -7.41
N PHE A 289 -33.09 -29.79 -7.26
CA PHE A 289 -34.11 -29.90 -8.31
C PHE A 289 -34.93 -28.61 -8.40
N GLN A 290 -34.64 -27.78 -9.41
CA GLN A 290 -35.45 -26.62 -9.76
C GLN A 290 -36.31 -26.95 -10.97
N SER A 291 -37.59 -26.56 -10.95
CA SER A 291 -38.43 -26.61 -12.14
C SER A 291 -37.90 -25.62 -13.18
N LYS A 292 -38.02 -25.94 -14.47
CA LYS A 292 -37.56 -25.06 -15.58
C LYS A 292 -38.12 -23.64 -15.47
N THR A 293 -39.35 -23.49 -14.98
CA THR A 293 -39.99 -22.19 -14.73
C THR A 293 -39.22 -21.35 -13.70
N ARG A 294 -38.82 -21.95 -12.56
CA ARG A 294 -38.01 -21.26 -11.54
C ARG A 294 -36.61 -20.92 -12.05
N GLN A 295 -36.03 -21.78 -12.90
CA GLN A 295 -34.74 -21.49 -13.51
C GLN A 295 -34.81 -20.27 -14.43
N ILE A 296 -35.89 -20.13 -15.21
CA ILE A 296 -36.12 -18.96 -16.06
C ILE A 296 -36.34 -17.70 -15.23
N GLU A 297 -37.12 -17.78 -14.15
CA GLU A 297 -37.32 -16.66 -13.20
C GLU A 297 -36.00 -16.20 -12.58
N ASN A 298 -35.17 -17.15 -12.10
CA ASN A 298 -33.85 -16.85 -11.53
C ASN A 298 -32.92 -16.21 -12.56
N LEU A 299 -32.87 -16.73 -13.79
CA LEU A 299 -32.06 -16.13 -14.86
C LEU A 299 -32.55 -14.73 -15.23
N THR A 300 -33.87 -14.50 -15.24
CA THR A 300 -34.45 -13.19 -15.51
C THR A 300 -34.08 -12.18 -14.42
N TYR A 301 -34.09 -12.61 -13.15
CA TYR A 301 -33.63 -11.80 -12.03
C TYR A 301 -32.14 -11.46 -12.13
N GLU A 302 -31.28 -12.45 -12.39
CA GLU A 302 -29.82 -12.25 -12.53
C GLU A 302 -29.51 -11.32 -13.72
N ILE A 303 -30.16 -11.50 -14.88
CA ILE A 303 -30.00 -10.59 -16.03
C ILE A 303 -30.44 -9.17 -15.68
N GLY A 304 -31.54 -9.01 -14.94
CA GLY A 304 -32.02 -7.71 -14.47
C GLY A 304 -31.02 -7.03 -13.54
N TYR A 305 -30.48 -7.78 -12.58
CA TYR A 305 -29.46 -7.28 -11.66
C TYR A 305 -28.18 -6.92 -12.42
N LEU A 306 -27.67 -7.78 -13.29
CA LEU A 306 -26.44 -7.53 -14.04
C LEU A 306 -26.57 -6.29 -14.94
N LYS A 307 -27.75 -6.03 -15.51
CA LYS A 307 -28.02 -4.78 -16.25
C LYS A 307 -27.94 -3.55 -15.34
N ALA A 308 -28.49 -3.62 -14.14
CA ALA A 308 -28.43 -2.53 -13.17
C ALA A 308 -26.99 -2.28 -12.67
N GLU A 309 -26.23 -3.35 -12.44
CA GLU A 309 -24.82 -3.26 -12.08
C GLU A 309 -23.99 -2.63 -13.22
N LEU A 310 -24.22 -3.06 -14.47
CA LEU A 310 -23.58 -2.45 -15.63
C LEU A 310 -23.92 -0.96 -15.78
N SER A 311 -25.19 -0.57 -15.61
CA SER A 311 -25.55 0.86 -15.65
C SER A 311 -24.86 1.63 -14.54
N TRP A 312 -24.83 1.10 -13.32
CA TRP A 312 -24.14 1.72 -12.19
C TRP A 312 -22.64 1.89 -12.46
N HIS A 313 -21.97 0.90 -13.04
CA HIS A 313 -20.56 1.02 -13.43
C HIS A 313 -20.36 2.08 -14.51
N THR A 314 -21.24 2.18 -15.50
CA THR A 314 -21.13 3.20 -16.55
C THR A 314 -21.30 4.61 -15.99
N GLU A 315 -22.29 4.83 -15.12
CA GLU A 315 -22.52 6.10 -14.45
C GLU A 315 -21.35 6.48 -13.52
N SER A 316 -20.88 5.53 -12.71
CA SER A 316 -19.75 5.76 -11.80
C SER A 316 -18.47 6.09 -12.58
N ARG A 317 -18.21 5.41 -13.69
CA ARG A 317 -17.08 5.72 -14.57
C ARG A 317 -17.21 7.12 -15.16
N GLN A 318 -18.40 7.52 -15.60
CA GLN A 318 -18.63 8.86 -16.12
C GLN A 318 -18.39 9.93 -15.05
N ALA A 319 -18.87 9.72 -13.83
CA ALA A 319 -18.64 10.63 -12.72
C ALA A 319 -17.13 10.75 -12.37
N LEU A 320 -16.39 9.64 -12.40
CA LEU A 320 -14.93 9.65 -12.19
C LEU A 320 -14.19 10.43 -13.28
N LEU A 321 -14.59 10.28 -14.54
CA LEU A 321 -14.00 11.05 -15.65
C LEU A 321 -14.29 12.56 -15.52
N GLN A 322 -15.51 12.93 -15.10
CA GLN A 322 -15.84 14.34 -14.83
C GLN A 322 -15.02 14.91 -13.67
N LEU A 323 -14.85 14.13 -12.59
CA LEU A 323 -13.99 14.53 -11.48
C LEU A 323 -12.55 14.73 -11.94
N GLN A 324 -12.05 13.83 -12.78
CA GLN A 324 -10.71 13.93 -13.35
C GLN A 324 -10.54 15.21 -14.18
N GLU A 325 -11.50 15.54 -15.04
CA GLU A 325 -11.50 16.78 -15.84
C GLU A 325 -11.49 18.03 -14.94
N GLN A 326 -12.34 18.06 -13.91
CA GLN A 326 -12.37 19.15 -12.94
C GLN A 326 -11.05 19.31 -12.18
N MET A 327 -10.40 18.21 -11.81
CA MET A 327 -9.09 18.26 -11.18
C MET A 327 -8.04 18.85 -12.12
N TYR A 328 -8.00 18.43 -13.38
CA TYR A 328 -7.07 19.00 -14.36
C TYR A 328 -7.27 20.50 -14.55
N GLU A 329 -8.52 20.95 -14.64
CA GLU A 329 -8.83 22.37 -14.75
C GLU A 329 -8.36 23.15 -13.51
N MET A 330 -8.58 22.60 -12.31
CA MET A 330 -8.10 23.22 -11.07
C MET A 330 -6.56 23.28 -11.02
N PHE A 331 -5.87 22.23 -11.46
CA PHE A 331 -4.41 22.22 -11.53
C PHE A 331 -3.88 23.29 -12.50
N HIS A 332 -4.51 23.45 -13.67
CA HIS A 332 -4.12 24.51 -14.62
C HIS A 332 -4.33 25.90 -14.02
N ARG A 333 -5.47 26.15 -13.36
CA ARG A 333 -5.71 27.45 -12.68
C ARG A 333 -4.69 27.73 -11.58
N MET A 334 -4.26 26.71 -10.84
CA MET A 334 -3.23 26.85 -9.82
C MET A 334 -1.86 27.15 -10.46
N GLU A 335 -1.53 26.48 -11.56
CA GLU A 335 -0.30 26.74 -12.31
C GLU A 335 -0.27 28.18 -12.85
N ASP A 336 -1.34 28.66 -13.46
CA ASP A 336 -1.48 30.04 -13.93
C ASP A 336 -1.33 31.05 -12.79
N ALA A 337 -1.94 30.78 -11.63
CA ALA A 337 -1.82 31.63 -10.45
C ALA A 337 -0.37 31.66 -9.93
N LEU A 338 0.33 30.53 -9.92
CA LEU A 338 1.75 30.45 -9.53
C LEU A 338 2.64 31.24 -10.50
N VAL A 339 2.41 31.11 -11.81
CA VAL A 339 3.12 31.90 -12.84
C VAL A 339 2.88 33.40 -12.61
N GLN A 340 1.64 33.81 -12.35
CA GLN A 340 1.31 35.21 -12.08
C GLN A 340 1.97 35.73 -10.79
N VAL A 341 2.00 34.94 -9.72
CA VAL A 341 2.67 35.31 -8.47
C VAL A 341 4.16 35.46 -8.69
N ASN A 342 4.79 34.54 -9.43
CA ASN A 342 6.21 34.60 -9.73
C ASN A 342 6.57 35.83 -10.58
N ALA A 343 5.77 36.15 -11.60
CA ALA A 343 5.96 37.36 -12.41
C ALA A 343 5.84 38.63 -11.55
N ARG A 344 4.85 38.72 -10.66
CA ARG A 344 4.72 39.86 -9.74
C ARG A 344 5.86 39.96 -8.74
N LEU A 345 6.39 38.82 -8.30
CA LEU A 345 7.54 38.78 -7.41
C LEU A 345 8.80 39.31 -8.12
N GLN A 346 9.04 38.89 -9.37
CA GLN A 346 10.13 39.41 -10.20
C GLN A 346 9.97 40.90 -10.48
N GLU A 347 8.76 41.38 -10.77
CA GLU A 347 8.50 42.82 -10.90
C GLU A 347 8.78 43.58 -9.60
N ALA A 348 8.40 43.03 -8.44
CA ALA A 348 8.67 43.65 -7.15
C ALA A 348 10.17 43.66 -6.82
N GLU A 349 10.88 42.58 -7.13
CA GLU A 349 12.34 42.49 -7.04
C GLU A 349 13.01 43.54 -7.92
N GLN A 350 12.61 43.64 -9.19
CA GLN A 350 13.16 44.64 -10.11
C GLN A 350 12.89 46.07 -9.61
N ARG A 351 11.68 46.37 -9.14
CA ARG A 351 11.37 47.67 -8.53
C ARG A 351 12.24 47.97 -7.31
N TYR A 352 12.52 46.96 -6.49
CA TYR A 352 13.41 47.10 -5.34
C TYR A 352 14.84 47.40 -5.80
N LEU A 353 15.39 46.63 -6.73
CA LEU A 353 16.73 46.86 -7.29
C LEU A 353 16.87 48.25 -7.91
N ASN A 354 15.84 48.70 -8.66
CA ASN A 354 15.80 50.04 -9.23
C ASN A 354 15.79 51.14 -8.16
N PHE A 355 15.04 50.94 -7.06
CA PHE A 355 15.04 51.86 -5.92
C PHE A 355 16.44 52.02 -5.29
N TRP A 356 17.23 50.94 -5.29
CA TRP A 356 18.62 50.95 -4.80
C TRP A 356 19.65 51.41 -5.84
N GLY A 357 19.22 51.78 -7.06
CA GLY A 357 20.13 52.19 -8.13
C GLY A 357 21.02 51.05 -8.66
N LEU A 358 20.64 49.80 -8.39
CA LEU A 358 21.30 48.59 -8.86
C LEU A 358 20.65 48.10 -10.15
N ASP A 359 20.36 49.01 -11.08
CA ASP A 359 19.98 48.60 -12.43
C ASP A 359 21.14 47.76 -12.98
N ALA A 360 20.86 46.48 -13.23
CA ALA A 360 21.75 45.65 -14.02
C ALA A 360 21.94 46.39 -15.35
N CYS A 361 23.13 46.95 -15.55
CA CYS A 361 23.56 47.52 -16.81
C CYS A 361 23.66 46.37 -17.84
N THR A 362 22.52 45.86 -18.29
CA THR A 362 22.41 45.08 -19.52
C THR A 362 22.44 46.08 -20.66
N GLY A 363 23.65 46.49 -21.00
CA GLY A 363 23.92 47.50 -22.01
C GLY A 363 25.42 47.65 -22.20
N GLY A 364 26.09 46.54 -22.55
CA GLY A 364 27.36 46.64 -23.23
C GLY A 364 27.16 47.46 -24.49
N ASN A 365 27.74 48.65 -24.52
CA ASN A 365 27.98 49.40 -25.75
C ASN A 365 29.00 48.60 -26.57
N GLU A 366 28.53 47.57 -27.27
CA GLU A 366 28.98 47.29 -28.62
C GLU A 366 28.33 48.36 -29.52
N GLU A 367 28.96 49.53 -29.67
CA GLU A 367 28.92 50.27 -30.93
C GLU A 367 29.91 51.45 -30.92
N MET A 368 30.86 51.33 -31.86
CA MET A 368 31.52 52.38 -32.64
C MET A 368 32.72 53.19 -32.08
N ILE A 369 33.87 52.83 -32.70
CA ILE A 369 35.09 53.58 -33.06
C ILE A 369 36.24 53.58 -32.04
#